data_AF-H2Y7Y5-F1
#
_entry.id   AF-H2Y7Y5-F1
#
_cell.length_a   1.000
_cell.length_b   1.000
_cell.length_c   1.000
_cell.angle_alpha   90.00
_cell.angle_beta   90.00
_cell.angle_gamma   90.00
#
_symmetry.space_group_name_H-M   'P 1'
#
loop_
_entity.id
_entity.type
_entity.pdbx_description
1 polymer ?
#
loop_
_entity_poly.entity_id
_entity_poly.type
_entity_poly.pdbx_seq_one_letter_code
_entity_poly.pdbx_strand_id
1 'polypeptide(L)'
;RCNQARSITIFARCRQQNAIKPPPYKILFFGSDHFALSTLEKLHNSGQRDLKIIKELEVVCLAHSNARNSVIYKYSQENDIPTHFWGSLPPLGYFDMGVIVSFGKMMPRKVIESFELGMINVHGSLLPALRG
;
A
#
# COMPACT_ATOMS: atom_id res chain seq x y z
N ARG A 1 43.46 16.77 3.40
CA ARG A 1 42.55 17.51 4.31
C ARG A 1 41.41 18.07 3.46
N CYS A 2 40.17 17.68 3.79
CA CYS A 2 38.87 18.38 3.65
C CYS A 2 38.67 19.45 2.55
N ASN A 3 37.57 19.54 1.82
CA ASN A 3 36.23 18.97 1.99
C ASN A 3 35.45 19.00 0.66
N GLN A 4 34.63 17.97 0.47
CA GLN A 4 33.65 17.78 -0.59
C GLN A 4 32.41 18.64 -0.28
N ALA A 5 32.06 19.59 -1.14
CA ALA A 5 30.72 20.19 -1.13
C ALA A 5 29.86 19.43 -2.14
N ARG A 6 29.15 18.41 -1.66
CA ARG A 6 28.14 17.70 -2.45
C ARG A 6 26.89 18.57 -2.53
N SER A 7 26.62 19.11 -3.71
CA SER A 7 25.36 19.75 -4.05
C SER A 7 24.22 18.78 -3.73
N ILE A 8 23.27 19.22 -2.91
CA ILE A 8 22.07 18.45 -2.58
C ILE A 8 21.19 18.47 -3.83
N THR A 9 21.33 17.46 -4.68
CA THR A 9 20.38 17.21 -5.75
C THR A 9 19.08 16.75 -5.11
N ILE A 10 18.15 17.68 -4.90
CA ILE A 10 16.74 17.34 -4.72
C ILE A 10 16.31 16.68 -6.03
N PHE A 11 16.21 15.35 -6.05
CA PHE A 11 15.54 14.63 -7.13
C PHE A 11 14.02 14.86 -7.01
N ALA A 12 13.60 16.11 -7.21
CA ALA A 12 12.25 16.40 -7.65
C ALA A 12 12.20 16.01 -9.13
N ARG A 13 11.96 14.72 -9.41
CA ARG A 13 11.43 14.36 -10.73
C ARG A 13 10.09 15.09 -10.82
N CYS A 14 10.09 16.20 -11.54
CA CYS A 14 8.89 16.75 -12.16
C CYS A 14 8.33 15.62 -13.03
N ARG A 15 7.44 14.79 -12.45
CA ARG A 15 6.61 13.89 -13.25
C ARG A 15 5.90 14.81 -14.23
N GLN A 16 6.20 14.66 -15.51
CA GLN A 16 5.30 15.13 -16.56
C GLN A 16 3.88 14.77 -16.12
N GLN A 17 2.97 15.75 -16.21
CA GLN A 17 1.57 15.59 -15.86
C GLN A 17 0.96 14.57 -16.82
N ASN A 18 1.22 13.28 -16.60
CA ASN A 18 0.45 12.21 -17.20
C ASN A 18 -0.95 12.37 -16.65
N ALA A 19 -1.94 12.42 -17.55
CA ALA A 19 -3.34 12.44 -17.16
C ALA A 19 -3.59 11.32 -16.16
N ILE A 20 -4.05 11.69 -14.96
CA ILE A 20 -4.34 10.72 -13.90
C ILE A 20 -5.37 9.74 -14.46
N LYS A 21 -5.02 8.45 -14.47
CA LYS A 21 -5.94 7.39 -14.89
C LYS A 21 -7.29 7.58 -14.16
N PRO A 22 -8.43 7.62 -14.87
CA PRO A 22 -9.73 7.69 -14.20
C PRO A 22 -10.08 6.33 -13.55
N PRO A 23 -10.96 6.31 -12.55
CA PRO A 23 -11.46 5.07 -11.96
C PRO A 23 -12.16 4.17 -13.02
N PRO A 24 -12.27 2.84 -12.78
CA PRO A 24 -11.96 2.14 -11.54
C PRO A 24 -10.48 1.71 -11.40
N TYR A 25 -9.96 1.73 -10.18
CA TYR A 25 -8.56 1.49 -9.80
C TYR A 25 -8.30 0.08 -9.29
N LYS A 26 -7.12 -0.46 -9.61
CA LYS A 26 -6.58 -1.68 -9.00
C LYS A 26 -5.74 -1.30 -7.79
N ILE A 27 -6.12 -1.79 -6.62
CA ILE A 27 -5.52 -1.42 -5.34
C ILE A 27 -4.82 -2.63 -4.72
N LEU A 28 -3.57 -2.44 -4.31
CA LEU A 28 -2.84 -3.39 -3.48
C LEU A 28 -2.73 -2.86 -2.05
N PHE A 29 -3.39 -3.54 -1.11
CA PHE A 29 -3.45 -3.18 0.29
C PHE A 29 -2.37 -3.89 1.10
N PHE A 30 -1.64 -3.18 1.96
CA PHE A 30 -0.59 -3.70 2.83
C PHE A 30 -0.99 -3.46 4.27
N GLY A 31 -1.23 -4.52 5.04
CA GLY A 31 -1.60 -4.38 6.45
C GLY A 31 -1.31 -5.60 7.31
N SER A 32 -1.38 -5.44 8.63
CA SER A 32 -1.06 -6.52 9.56
C SER A 32 -1.93 -6.60 10.82
N ASP A 33 -2.44 -5.48 11.33
CA ASP A 33 -3.12 -5.38 12.62
C ASP A 33 -4.64 -5.13 12.50
N HIS A 34 -5.31 -4.92 13.63
CA HIS A 34 -6.75 -4.63 13.68
C HIS A 34 -7.09 -3.24 13.10
N PHE A 35 -6.18 -2.28 13.18
CA PHE A 35 -6.38 -0.95 12.59
C PHE A 35 -6.39 -1.03 11.06
N ALA A 36 -5.47 -1.83 10.51
CA ALA A 36 -5.47 -2.19 9.09
C ALA A 36 -6.76 -2.93 8.71
N LEU A 37 -7.26 -3.83 9.56
CA LEU A 37 -8.50 -4.57 9.29
C LEU A 37 -9.69 -3.63 9.16
N SER A 38 -9.89 -2.73 10.12
CA SER A 38 -10.99 -1.75 10.06
C SER A 38 -10.89 -0.84 8.82
N THR A 39 -9.68 -0.58 8.33
CA THR A 39 -9.47 0.18 7.10
C THR A 39 -9.79 -0.65 5.85
N LEU A 40 -9.35 -1.91 5.83
CA LEU A 40 -9.63 -2.87 4.76
C LEU A 40 -11.13 -3.12 4.62
N GLU A 41 -11.86 -3.33 5.72
CA GLU A 41 -13.31 -3.50 5.73
C GLU A 41 -14.04 -2.30 5.11
N LYS A 42 -13.65 -1.08 5.49
CA LYS A 42 -14.25 0.14 4.92
C LYS A 42 -13.95 0.25 3.43
N LEU A 43 -12.71 -0.02 3.03
CA LEU A 43 -12.30 0.02 1.63
C LEU A 43 -13.07 -1.02 0.81
N HIS A 44 -13.12 -2.27 1.28
CA HIS A 44 -13.84 -3.36 0.63
C HIS A 44 -15.34 -3.06 0.50
N ASN A 45 -15.99 -2.65 1.59
CA ASN A 45 -17.41 -2.29 1.58
C ASN A 45 -17.71 -1.09 0.68
N SER A 46 -16.80 -0.10 0.59
CA SER A 46 -16.96 1.04 -0.31
C SER A 46 -16.89 0.65 -1.78
N GLY A 47 -16.10 -0.37 -2.11
CA GLY A 47 -16.02 -0.93 -3.46
C GLY A 47 -17.29 -1.65 -3.90
N GLN A 48 -17.98 -2.30 -2.96
CA GLN A 48 -19.23 -3.03 -3.24
C GLN A 48 -20.45 -2.11 -3.41
N ARG A 49 -20.46 -0.93 -2.79
CA ARG A 49 -21.61 0.00 -2.76
C ARG A 49 -21.68 0.93 -3.97
N ASP A 50 -21.52 0.38 -5.17
CA ASP A 50 -21.71 1.04 -6.48
C ASP A 50 -20.77 2.19 -6.84
N LEU A 51 -19.75 2.51 -6.04
CA LEU A 51 -18.91 3.68 -6.31
C LEU A 51 -18.08 3.59 -7.61
N LYS A 52 -17.98 2.43 -8.28
CA LYS A 52 -17.16 2.22 -9.50
C LYS A 52 -15.73 2.79 -9.37
N ILE A 53 -15.23 2.97 -8.15
CA ILE A 53 -13.88 3.50 -7.87
C ILE A 53 -12.87 2.35 -7.81
N ILE A 54 -13.26 1.18 -7.29
CA ILE A 54 -12.36 0.04 -7.09
C ILE A 54 -12.68 -1.02 -8.14
N LYS A 55 -11.70 -1.36 -8.97
CA LYS A 55 -11.77 -2.43 -9.96
C LYS A 55 -11.41 -3.77 -9.34
N GLU A 56 -10.37 -3.77 -8.52
CA GLU A 56 -9.69 -4.95 -8.02
C GLU A 56 -9.02 -4.57 -6.70
N LEU A 57 -9.19 -5.40 -5.67
CA LEU A 57 -8.58 -5.22 -4.37
C LEU A 57 -7.86 -6.51 -4.02
N GLU A 58 -6.57 -6.39 -3.76
CA GLU A 58 -5.76 -7.51 -3.28
C GLU A 58 -4.99 -7.09 -2.03
N VAL A 59 -4.60 -8.06 -1.20
CA VAL A 59 -4.03 -7.82 0.11
C VAL A 59 -2.65 -8.45 0.22
N VAL A 60 -1.72 -7.76 0.88
CA VAL A 60 -0.39 -8.22 1.22
C VAL A 60 -0.26 -8.27 2.74
N CYS A 61 -0.03 -9.48 3.24
CA CYS A 61 0.24 -9.78 4.64
C CYS A 61 1.73 -9.95 4.90
N LEU A 62 2.19 -9.74 6.12
CA LEU A 62 3.57 -10.05 6.50
C LEU A 62 3.83 -11.56 6.50
N ALA A 63 4.92 -12.00 5.88
CA ALA A 63 5.39 -13.39 5.99
C ALA A 63 6.07 -13.63 7.35
N HIS A 64 5.41 -14.37 8.23
CA HIS A 64 5.93 -14.85 9.51
C HIS A 64 5.23 -16.16 9.88
N SER A 65 5.73 -16.88 10.90
CA SER A 65 5.22 -18.21 11.28
C SER A 65 3.70 -18.25 11.51
N ASN A 66 3.13 -17.17 12.06
CA ASN A 66 1.70 -17.04 12.35
C ASN A 66 0.92 -16.21 11.32
N ALA A 67 1.47 -15.96 10.13
CA ALA A 67 0.85 -15.06 9.14
C ALA A 67 -0.57 -15.48 8.72
N ARG A 68 -0.82 -16.79 8.60
CA ARG A 68 -2.14 -17.35 8.28
C ARG A 68 -3.17 -17.21 9.41
N ASN A 69 -2.71 -16.91 10.63
CA ASN A 69 -3.57 -16.62 11.77
C ASN A 69 -3.85 -15.11 11.93
N SER A 70 -3.23 -14.26 11.11
CA SER A 70 -3.46 -12.82 11.17
C SER A 70 -4.90 -12.46 10.84
N VAL A 71 -5.39 -11.39 11.48
CA VAL A 71 -6.77 -10.92 11.32
C VAL A 71 -7.07 -10.50 9.88
N ILE A 72 -6.09 -9.89 9.21
CA ILE A 72 -6.18 -9.50 7.80
C ILE A 72 -6.29 -10.73 6.90
N TYR A 73 -5.46 -11.75 7.12
CA TYR A 73 -5.50 -12.96 6.31
C TYR A 73 -6.85 -13.65 6.46
N LYS A 74 -7.34 -13.86 7.69
CA LYS A 74 -8.65 -14.48 7.95
C LYS A 74 -9.78 -13.73 7.25
N TYR A 75 -9.85 -12.41 7.45
CA TYR A 75 -10.85 -11.58 6.78
C TYR A 75 -10.77 -11.69 5.25
N SER A 76 -9.55 -11.68 4.69
CA SER A 76 -9.36 -11.78 3.24
C SER A 76 -9.83 -13.12 2.69
N GLN A 77 -9.59 -14.22 3.41
CA GLN A 77 -10.10 -15.55 3.02
C GLN A 77 -11.63 -15.64 3.14
N GLU A 78 -12.21 -15.08 4.20
CA GLU A 78 -13.67 -15.06 4.42
C GLU A 78 -14.44 -14.25 3.37
N ASN A 79 -13.75 -13.31 2.70
CA ASN A 79 -14.32 -12.39 1.72
C ASN A 79 -13.80 -12.63 0.29
N ASP A 80 -13.14 -13.76 0.05
CA ASP A 80 -12.58 -14.14 -1.26
C ASP A 80 -11.64 -13.07 -1.88
N ILE A 81 -10.89 -12.36 -1.04
CA ILE A 81 -9.92 -11.34 -1.46
C ILE A 81 -8.56 -12.01 -1.72
N PRO A 82 -7.99 -11.89 -2.93
CA PRO A 82 -6.68 -12.45 -3.22
C PRO A 82 -5.62 -11.91 -2.26
N THR A 83 -4.87 -12.83 -1.65
CA THR A 83 -3.92 -12.51 -0.59
C THR A 83 -2.53 -13.00 -0.95
N HIS A 84 -1.55 -12.12 -0.77
CA HIS A 84 -0.12 -12.37 -0.97
C HIS A 84 0.62 -12.24 0.34
N PHE A 85 1.82 -12.81 0.38
CA PHE A 85 2.73 -12.63 1.50
C PHE A 85 3.92 -11.76 1.10
N TRP A 86 4.35 -10.93 2.03
CA TRP A 86 5.54 -10.11 1.86
C TRP A 86 6.75 -10.96 1.47
N GLY A 87 7.41 -10.61 0.36
CA GLY A 87 8.48 -11.39 -0.25
C GLY A 87 8.04 -12.20 -1.49
N SER A 88 6.74 -12.47 -1.62
CA SER A 88 6.11 -13.05 -2.81
C SER A 88 5.01 -12.13 -3.31
N LEU A 89 5.41 -10.94 -3.74
CA LEU A 89 4.48 -9.91 -4.23
C LEU A 89 3.94 -10.27 -5.62
N PRO A 90 2.73 -9.79 -5.96
CA PRO A 90 2.21 -9.88 -7.33
C PRO A 90 3.08 -9.04 -8.29
N PRO A 91 2.89 -9.19 -9.62
CA PRO A 91 3.67 -8.46 -10.61
C PRO A 91 3.67 -6.95 -10.37
N LEU A 92 4.87 -6.37 -10.23
CA LEU A 92 5.05 -4.94 -10.04
C LEU A 92 4.60 -4.19 -11.31
N GLY A 93 3.85 -3.10 -11.15
CA GLY A 93 3.27 -2.34 -12.26
C GLY A 93 1.88 -2.80 -12.71
N TYR A 94 1.31 -3.85 -12.11
CA TYR A 94 -0.06 -4.28 -12.40
C TYR A 94 -1.12 -3.43 -11.69
N PHE A 95 -0.81 -2.92 -10.49
CA PHE A 95 -1.70 -2.13 -9.66
C PHE A 95 -1.50 -0.64 -9.87
N ASP A 96 -2.59 0.12 -9.74
CA ASP A 96 -2.58 1.57 -9.94
C ASP A 96 -2.08 2.30 -8.68
N MET A 97 -2.48 1.83 -7.50
CA MET A 97 -2.16 2.44 -6.21
C MET A 97 -1.89 1.40 -5.11
N GLY A 98 -0.96 1.72 -4.22
CA GLY A 98 -0.74 0.98 -2.97
C GLY A 98 -1.39 1.68 -1.77
N VAL A 99 -2.01 0.93 -0.87
CA VAL A 99 -2.51 1.45 0.42
C VAL A 99 -1.79 0.74 1.54
N ILE A 100 -1.05 1.46 2.36
CA ILE A 100 -0.27 0.91 3.47
C ILE A 100 -0.95 1.32 4.77
N VAL A 101 -1.25 0.36 5.64
CA VAL A 101 -1.88 0.61 6.93
C VAL A 101 -1.22 -0.26 7.98
N SER A 102 -0.52 0.34 8.95
CA SER A 102 0.15 -0.39 10.04
C SER A 102 0.91 -1.66 9.58
N PHE A 103 1.66 -1.55 8.47
CA PHE A 103 2.30 -2.74 7.89
C PHE A 103 3.60 -3.14 8.60
N GLY A 104 4.27 -2.23 9.31
CA GLY A 104 5.45 -2.55 10.12
C GLY A 104 6.72 -2.93 9.33
N LYS A 105 6.75 -2.70 8.01
CA LYS A 105 7.96 -2.85 7.17
C LYS A 105 8.18 -1.60 6.32
N MET A 106 9.44 -1.25 6.14
CA MET A 106 9.84 -0.20 5.20
C MET A 106 9.58 -0.68 3.76
N MET A 107 8.90 0.15 2.97
CA MET A 107 8.64 -0.14 1.56
C MET A 107 9.90 0.10 0.71
N PRO A 108 10.41 -0.92 -0.04
CA PRO A 108 11.49 -0.72 -0.97
C PRO A 108 11.10 0.26 -2.06
N ARG A 109 12.04 1.10 -2.49
CA ARG A 109 11.83 2.10 -3.57
C ARG A 109 11.22 1.48 -4.83
N LYS A 110 11.68 0.29 -5.22
CA LYS A 110 11.17 -0.46 -6.38
C LYS A 110 9.67 -0.76 -6.28
N VAL A 111 9.16 -1.02 -5.07
CA VAL A 111 7.73 -1.28 -4.83
C VAL A 111 6.95 0.03 -4.92
N ILE A 112 7.42 1.10 -4.26
CA ILE A 112 6.79 2.42 -4.30
C ILE A 112 6.67 2.94 -5.73
N GLU A 113 7.76 2.85 -6.50
CA GLU A 113 7.82 3.35 -7.88
C GLU A 113 7.05 2.48 -8.87
N SER A 114 6.58 1.30 -8.45
CA SER A 114 5.77 0.43 -9.30
C SER A 114 4.30 0.86 -9.41
N PHE A 115 3.83 1.73 -8.51
CA PHE A 115 2.47 2.25 -8.55
C PHE A 115 2.43 3.58 -9.32
N GLU A 116 1.63 3.64 -10.39
CA GLU A 116 1.48 4.85 -11.19
C GLU A 116 0.96 6.01 -10.35
N LEU A 117 -0.03 5.76 -9.50
CA LEU A 117 -0.63 6.76 -8.60
C LEU A 117 0.11 6.88 -7.26
N GLY A 118 1.18 6.10 -7.07
CA GLY A 118 1.95 6.06 -5.84
C GLY A 118 1.28 5.22 -4.74
N MET A 119 1.67 5.49 -3.50
CA MET A 119 1.17 4.78 -2.32
C MET A 119 0.67 5.76 -1.26
N ILE A 120 -0.44 5.42 -0.61
CA ILE A 120 -0.97 6.15 0.54
C ILE A 120 -0.58 5.38 1.81
N ASN A 121 0.02 6.05 2.79
CA ASN A 121 0.30 5.47 4.10
C ASN A 121 -0.68 6.02 5.12
N VAL A 122 -1.53 5.16 5.68
CA VAL A 122 -2.48 5.46 6.73
C VAL A 122 -1.86 5.02 8.05
N HIS A 123 -1.68 5.98 8.94
CA HIS A 123 -1.15 5.75 10.27
C HIS A 123 -2.12 6.32 11.31
N GLY A 124 -2.35 5.57 12.38
CA GLY A 124 -3.25 5.97 13.47
C GLY A 124 -2.69 7.07 14.38
N SER A 125 -1.48 7.57 14.11
CA SER A 125 -0.86 8.67 14.87
C SER A 125 -0.81 9.97 14.06
N LEU A 126 -0.88 11.10 14.77
CA LEU A 126 -0.73 12.44 14.20
C LEU A 126 0.73 12.69 13.85
N LEU A 127 1.06 12.58 12.56
CA LEU A 127 2.36 13.02 12.05
C LEU A 127 2.46 14.56 12.11
N PRO A 128 3.61 15.15 12.49
CA PRO A 128 4.92 14.52 12.73
C PRO A 128 5.22 14.15 14.19
N ALA A 129 4.29 14.40 15.12
CA ALA A 129 4.57 14.38 16.57
C ALA A 129 4.90 12.98 17.13
N LEU A 130 4.47 11.91 16.47
CA LEU A 130 4.65 10.53 16.93
C LEU A 130 5.11 9.62 15.78
N ARG A 131 6.30 9.90 15.23
CA ARG A 131 7.00 8.94 14.36
C ARG A 131 7.42 7.73 15.20
N GLY A 132 6.86 6.57 14.88
CA GLY A 132 7.22 5.25 15.39
C GLY A 132 7.15 4.23 14.27
#